data_AF-A0A5C7F809-F1
#
_entry.id   AF-A0A5C7F809-F1
#
_cell.length_a   1.000
_cell.length_b   1.000
_cell.length_c   1.000
_cell.angle_alpha   90.00
_cell.angle_beta   90.00
_cell.angle_gamma   90.00
#
_symmetry.space_group_name_H-M   'P 1'
#
loop_
_entity.id
_entity.type
_entity.pdbx_description
1 polymer ?
#
loop_
_entity_poly.entity_id
_entity_poly.type
_entity_poly.pdbx_seq_one_letter_code
_entity_poly.pdbx_strand_id
1 'polypeptide(L)' 'MEKFASSREIYIKEKRRFAVESWKEGELYWVYVIELAEEQSRGVFRRSESKEDAAEEAVEVLYKYNH' A
#
# COMPACT_ATOMS: atom_id res chain seq x y z
N MET A 1 -14.09 -7.35 -17.27
CA MET A 1 -13.30 -6.82 -16.14
C MET A 1 -12.29 -5.85 -16.73
N GLU A 2 -12.51 -4.55 -16.57
CA GLU A 2 -11.54 -3.54 -17.02
C GLU A 2 -10.23 -3.73 -16.28
N LYS A 3 -9.10 -3.63 -17.00
CA LYS A 3 -7.77 -3.71 -16.41
C LYS A 3 -7.29 -2.29 -16.15
N PHE A 4 -7.29 -1.86 -14.90
CA PHE A 4 -6.59 -0.64 -14.51
C PHE A 4 -5.08 -0.92 -14.54
N ALA A 5 -4.30 -0.01 -15.10
CA ALA A 5 -2.84 -0.13 -15.05
C ALA A 5 -2.39 0.00 -13.60
N SER A 6 -1.93 -1.11 -13.00
CA SER A 6 -1.35 -1.09 -11.66
C SER A 6 0.17 -0.97 -11.71
N SER A 7 0.73 -0.14 -10.83
CA SER A 7 2.16 -0.11 -10.57
C SER A 7 2.44 -0.84 -9.26
N ARG A 8 3.51 -1.66 -9.25
CA ARG A 8 4.00 -2.29 -8.04
C ARG A 8 5.38 -1.75 -7.69
N GLU A 9 5.53 -1.28 -6.45
CA GLU A 9 6.78 -0.76 -5.90
C GLU A 9 7.06 -1.39 -4.52
N ILE A 10 8.34 -1.40 -4.10
CA ILE A 10 8.73 -1.83 -2.77
C ILE A 10 9.08 -0.60 -1.95
N TYR A 11 8.33 -0.38 -0.89
CA TYR A 11 8.59 0.65 0.11
C TYR A 11 9.35 0.05 1.30
N ILE A 12 10.36 0.75 1.79
CA ILE A 12 11.17 0.31 2.94
C ILE A 12 11.02 1.35 4.05
N LYS A 13 10.50 0.93 5.19
CA LYS A 13 10.44 1.74 6.40
C LYS A 13 11.25 1.09 7.51
N GLU A 14 12.33 1.75 7.91
CA GLU A 14 13.34 1.19 8.81
C GLU A 14 13.88 -0.16 8.30
N LYS A 15 13.47 -1.28 8.89
CA LYS A 15 13.87 -2.65 8.49
C LYS A 15 12.73 -3.47 7.89
N ARG A 16 11.53 -2.89 7.75
CA ARG A 16 10.33 -3.56 7.25
C ARG A 16 10.13 -3.23 5.78
N ARG A 17 9.74 -4.23 4.98
CA ARG A 17 9.48 -4.09 3.54
C ARG A 17 7.99 -4.19 3.28
N PHE A 18 7.50 -3.34 2.40
CA PHE A 18 6.10 -3.28 2.03
C PHE A 18 5.98 -3.32 0.51
N ALA A 19 5.19 -4.25 -0.02
CA ALA A 19 4.78 -4.22 -1.41
C ALA A 19 3.59 -3.28 -1.55
N VAL A 20 3.72 -2.27 -2.40
CA VAL A 20 2.68 -1.27 -2.67
C VAL A 20 2.17 -1.50 -4.08
N GLU A 21 0.88 -1.76 -4.22
CA GLU A 21 0.19 -1.83 -5.50
C GLU A 21 -0.81 -0.68 -5.59
N SER A 22 -0.77 0.09 -6.67
CA SER A 22 -1.66 1.24 -6.83
C SER A 22 -2.26 1.31 -8.23
N TRP A 23 -3.48 1.84 -8.32
CA TRP A 23 -4.14 2.15 -9.58
C TRP A 23 -5.02 3.39 -9.43
N LYS A 24 -5.26 4.10 -10.54
CA LYS A 24 -6.14 5.27 -10.57
C LYS A 24 -7.52 4.88 -11.09
N GLU A 25 -8.57 5.32 -10.43
CA GLU A 25 -9.97 5.15 -10.84
C GLU A 25 -10.71 6.48 -10.67
N GLY A 26 -11.11 7.10 -11.78
CA GLY A 26 -11.61 8.47 -11.76
C GLY A 26 -10.54 9.45 -11.27
N GLU A 27 -10.87 10.29 -10.30
CA GLU A 27 -9.95 11.26 -9.67
C GLU A 27 -9.19 10.69 -8.47
N LEU A 28 -9.46 9.45 -8.06
CA LEU A 28 -8.86 8.85 -6.87
C LEU A 28 -7.78 7.83 -7.24
N TYR A 29 -6.76 7.75 -6.40
CA TYR A 29 -5.82 6.65 -6.35
C TYR A 29 -6.26 5.65 -5.29
N TRP A 30 -6.27 4.38 -5.67
CA TRP A 30 -6.41 3.25 -4.77
C TRP A 30 -5.04 2.62 -4.56
N VAL A 31 -4.72 2.33 -3.30
CA VAL A 31 -3.43 1.77 -2.91
C VAL A 31 -3.66 0.58 -1.98
N TYR A 32 -3.11 -0.56 -2.35
CA TYR A 32 -3.03 -1.76 -1.54
C TYR A 32 -1.59 -1.97 -1.10
N VAL A 33 -1.34 -1.99 0.21
CA VAL A 33 -0.02 -2.21 0.79
C VAL A 33 0.00 -3.54 1.51
N ILE A 34 1.00 -4.36 1.26
CA ILE A 34 1.26 -5.63 1.95
C ILE A 34 2.60 -5.53 2.66
N GLU A 35 2.62 -5.72 3.97
CA GLU A 35 3.84 -5.98 4.71
C GLU A 35 4.39 -7.37 4.34
N LEU A 36 5.66 -7.39 3.91
CA LEU A 36 6.40 -8.61 3.59
C LEU A 36 7.16 -9.08 4.83
N ALA A 37 6.56 -9.98 5.59
CA ALA A 37 7.15 -10.62 6.77
C ALA A 37 7.26 -12.14 6.58
N GLU A 38 8.22 -12.77 7.27
CA GLU A 38 8.53 -14.21 7.10
C GLU A 38 7.41 -15.12 7.58
N GLU A 39 6.75 -14.78 8.69
CA GLU A 39 5.72 -15.62 9.29
C GLU A 39 4.31 -15.28 8.79
N GLN A 40 3.94 -13.99 8.80
CA GLN A 40 2.60 -13.55 8.42
C GLN A 40 2.63 -12.21 7.70
N SER A 41 2.23 -12.23 6.42
CA SER A 41 2.01 -11.01 5.65
C SER A 41 0.67 -10.37 6.03
N ARG A 42 0.61 -9.03 6.04
CA ARG A 42 -0.61 -8.27 6.34
C ARG A 42 -0.84 -7.22 5.28
N GLY A 43 -2.07 -7.08 4.83
CA GLY A 43 -2.45 -6.14 3.79
C GLY A 43 -3.43 -5.08 4.30
N VAL A 44 -3.28 -3.84 3.85
CA VAL A 44 -4.28 -2.80 4.06
C VAL A 44 -4.54 -2.04 2.77
N PHE A 45 -5.78 -1.58 2.63
CA PHE A 45 -6.24 -0.81 1.50
C PHE A 45 -6.55 0.63 1.90
N ARG A 46 -6.11 1.58 1.08
CA ARG A 46 -6.36 3.01 1.24
C ARG A 46 -6.68 3.65 -0.11
N ARG A 47 -7.35 4.80 -0.04
CA ARG A 47 -7.64 5.62 -1.21
C ARG A 47 -7.45 7.09 -0.86
N SER A 48 -6.93 7.86 -1.80
CA SER A 48 -6.74 9.30 -1.66
C SER A 48 -6.69 9.95 -3.05
N GLU A 49 -6.75 11.28 -3.10
CA GLU A 49 -6.49 12.06 -4.32
C GLU A 49 -4.98 12.04 -4.69
N SER A 50 -4.12 11.66 -3.73
CA SER A 50 -2.67 11.50 -3.87
C SER A 50 -2.27 10.03 -3.68
N LYS A 51 -1.49 9.48 -4.62
CA LYS A 51 -0.96 8.11 -4.52
C LYS A 51 -0.05 7.99 -3.30
N GLU A 52 0.80 9.00 -3.10
CA GLU A 52 1.79 9.07 -2.05
C GLU A 52 1.13 9.09 -0.67
N ASP A 53 0.08 9.90 -0.49
CA ASP A 53 -0.65 10.01 0.78
C ASP A 53 -1.35 8.70 1.14
N ALA A 54 -2.00 8.05 0.16
CA ALA A 54 -2.66 6.77 0.36
C ALA A 54 -1.64 5.66 0.70
N ALA A 55 -0.46 5.67 0.08
CA ALA A 55 0.61 4.72 0.35
C ALA A 55 1.21 4.94 1.76
N GLU A 56 1.49 6.19 2.12
CA GLU A 56 2.05 6.55 3.44
C GLU A 56 1.06 6.17 4.55
N GLU A 57 -0.22 6.51 4.43
CA GLU A 57 -1.23 6.15 5.42
C GLU A 57 -1.37 4.63 5.58
N ALA A 58 -1.38 3.89 4.46
CA ALA A 58 -1.45 2.44 4.47
C ALA A 58 -0.21 1.81 5.16
N VAL A 59 0.99 2.30 4.85
CA VAL A 59 2.22 1.87 5.53
C VAL A 59 2.17 2.21 7.02
N GLU A 60 1.73 3.41 7.40
CA GLU A 60 1.60 3.84 8.81
C GLU A 60 0.65 2.93 9.61
N VAL A 61 -0.47 2.53 9.00
CA VAL A 61 -1.43 1.61 9.63
C VAL A 61 -0.79 0.24 9.87
N LEU A 62 -0.16 -0.35 8.86
CA LEU A 62 0.56 -1.62 9.04
C LEU A 62 1.74 -1.48 10.00
N TYR A 63 2.35 -0.30 10.06
CA TYR A 63 3.49 -0.03 10.92
C TYR A 63 3.10 0.03 12.40
N LYS A 64 2.06 0.81 12.74
CA LYS A 64 1.62 1.10 14.12
C LYS A 64 0.87 -0.05 14.79
N TYR A 65 0.06 -0.82 14.06
CA TYR A 65 -0.79 -1.87 14.64
C TYR A 65 -0.05 -3.22 14.77
N ASN A 66 1.18 -3.20 15.26
CA ASN A 66 2.01 -4.40 15.51
C ASN A 66 2.11 -4.75 17.01
N HIS A 67 1.05 -4.44 17.78
CA HIS A 67 0.96 -4.74 19.22
C HIS A 67 0.15 -6.02 19.47
#